data_AF-A0A3N0V020-F1
#
_entry.id   AF-A0A3N0V020-F1
#
_cell.length_a   1.000
_cell.length_b   1.000
_cell.length_c   1.000
_cell.angle_alpha   90.00
_cell.angle_beta   90.00
_cell.angle_gamma   90.00
#
_symmetry.space_group_name_H-M   'P 1'
#
loop_
_entity.id
_entity.type
_entity.pdbx_description
1 polymer ?
#
loop_
_entity_poly.entity_id
_entity_poly.type
_entity_poly.pdbx_seq_one_letter_code
_entity_poly.pdbx_strand_id
1 'polypeptide(L)'
;MTSKPNTSLQLLIELATQATEAAALRLGELNQKLAQEQDKLAMLQSFHADYLQRLQGQLQRGLSPREYQNYQAFVGKLETAISGQQDLQKQLQAQIGAQRLNWQECQKKQLSYEVLVARQEKAEQQHQRKKEQQQLDEFAARAARLRTAS
;
A
#
# COMPACT_ATOMS: atom_id res chain seq x y z
N MET A 1 15.77 30.31 -26.67
CA MET A 1 16.01 28.86 -26.52
C MET A 1 15.16 28.38 -25.37
N THR A 2 14.02 27.75 -25.67
CA THR A 2 12.99 27.35 -24.72
C THR A 2 13.44 26.08 -23.99
N SER A 3 14.05 26.24 -22.82
CA SER A 3 14.22 25.13 -21.88
C SER A 3 12.80 24.65 -21.54
N LYS A 4 12.44 23.43 -21.96
CA LYS A 4 11.16 22.80 -21.58
C LYS A 4 11.14 22.76 -20.04
N PRO A 5 10.29 23.54 -19.37
CA PRO A 5 10.36 23.69 -17.93
C PRO A 5 9.92 22.41 -17.23
N ASN A 6 10.23 22.33 -15.94
CA ASN A 6 9.94 21.33 -14.90
C ASN A 6 8.66 20.48 -14.94
N THR A 7 7.73 20.69 -15.88
CA THR A 7 6.43 20.00 -15.97
C THR A 7 6.52 18.51 -16.22
N SER A 8 7.54 18.00 -16.94
CA SER A 8 7.62 16.55 -17.21
C SER A 8 8.05 15.74 -15.98
N LEU A 9 8.98 16.24 -15.18
CA LEU A 9 9.46 15.57 -13.96
C LEU A 9 8.44 15.72 -12.83
N GLN A 10 7.78 16.87 -12.74
CA GLN A 10 6.63 17.08 -11.86
C GLN A 10 5.47 16.16 -12.23
N LEU A 11 5.13 15.98 -13.50
CA LEU A 11 4.10 15.01 -13.88
C LEU A 11 4.49 13.57 -13.48
N LEU A 12 5.77 13.20 -13.63
CA LEU A 12 6.26 11.88 -13.23
C LEU A 12 6.18 11.66 -11.72
N ILE A 13 6.44 12.70 -10.89
CA ILE A 13 6.28 12.60 -9.44
C ILE A 13 4.82 12.43 -9.05
N GLU A 14 3.92 13.21 -9.65
CA GLU A 14 2.48 13.12 -9.38
C GLU A 14 1.94 11.74 -9.72
N LEU A 15 2.29 11.21 -10.89
CA LEU A 15 1.90 9.86 -11.31
C LEU A 15 2.47 8.78 -10.39
N ALA A 16 3.72 8.93 -9.92
CA ALA A 16 4.32 7.99 -8.99
C ALA A 16 3.66 8.03 -7.62
N THR A 17 3.36 9.23 -7.10
CA THR A 17 2.63 9.41 -5.84
C THR A 17 1.25 8.79 -5.91
N GLN A 18 0.47 9.08 -6.96
CA GLN A 18 -0.85 8.49 -7.16
C GLN A 18 -0.79 6.96 -7.23
N ALA A 19 0.21 6.40 -7.92
CA ALA A 19 0.40 4.96 -7.98
C ALA A 19 0.74 4.35 -6.60
N THR A 20 1.62 4.99 -5.82
CA THR A 20 1.96 4.57 -4.46
C THR A 20 0.75 4.60 -3.55
N GLU A 21 -0.04 5.68 -3.58
CA GLU A 21 -1.27 5.83 -2.79
C GLU A 21 -2.32 4.77 -3.17
N ALA A 22 -2.57 4.58 -4.45
CA ALA A 22 -3.49 3.54 -4.93
C ALA A 22 -3.03 2.13 -4.50
N ALA A 23 -1.71 1.86 -4.56
CA ALA A 23 -1.17 0.59 -4.11
C ALA A 23 -1.33 0.39 -2.60
N ALA A 24 -1.15 1.45 -1.80
CA ALA A 24 -1.34 1.44 -0.36
C ALA A 24 -2.81 1.24 0.04
N LEU A 25 -3.74 1.93 -0.62
CA LEU A 25 -5.18 1.76 -0.40
C LEU A 25 -5.61 0.32 -0.64
N ARG A 26 -5.23 -0.25 -1.78
CA ARG A 26 -5.54 -1.65 -2.11
C ARG A 26 -4.91 -2.64 -1.13
N LEU A 27 -3.71 -2.35 -0.62
CA LEU A 27 -3.09 -3.15 0.43
C LEU A 27 -3.91 -3.08 1.73
N GLY A 28 -4.42 -1.90 2.08
CA GLY A 28 -5.34 -1.69 3.20
C GLY A 28 -6.63 -2.51 3.08
N GLU A 29 -7.28 -2.44 1.92
CA GLU A 29 -8.50 -3.21 1.62
C GLU A 29 -8.28 -4.73 1.76
N LEU A 30 -7.16 -5.24 1.22
CA LEU A 30 -6.83 -6.67 1.34
C LEU A 30 -6.57 -7.09 2.79
N ASN A 31 -5.89 -6.26 3.59
CA ASN A 31 -5.68 -6.54 5.01
C ASN A 31 -7.00 -6.53 5.80
N GLN A 32 -7.88 -5.55 5.53
CA GLN A 32 -9.20 -5.48 6.16
C GLN A 32 -10.03 -6.72 5.81
N LYS A 33 -10.02 -7.14 4.55
CA LYS A 33 -10.70 -8.36 4.11
C LYS A 33 -10.13 -9.58 4.82
N LEU A 34 -8.81 -9.73 4.92
CA LEU A 34 -8.20 -10.84 5.64
C LEU A 34 -8.66 -10.88 7.11
N ALA A 35 -8.70 -9.73 7.80
CA ALA A 35 -9.17 -9.66 9.18
C ALA A 35 -10.63 -10.13 9.33
N GLN A 36 -11.53 -9.67 8.45
CA GLN A 36 -12.93 -10.11 8.44
C GLN A 36 -13.05 -11.62 8.21
N GLU A 37 -12.26 -12.17 7.28
CA GLU A 37 -12.26 -13.61 7.01
C GLU A 37 -11.61 -14.42 8.15
N GLN A 38 -10.74 -13.82 8.96
CA GLN A 38 -10.21 -14.41 10.20
C GLN A 38 -11.25 -14.46 11.31
N ASP A 39 -11.98 -13.38 11.53
CA ASP A 39 -13.09 -13.34 12.51
C ASP A 39 -14.17 -14.37 12.17
N LYS A 40 -14.53 -14.48 10.88
CA LYS A 40 -15.49 -15.47 10.40
C LYS A 40 -15.01 -16.90 10.61
N LEU A 41 -13.73 -17.19 10.36
CA LEU A 41 -13.17 -18.51 10.64
C LEU A 41 -13.24 -18.85 12.13
N ALA A 42 -12.86 -17.91 12.98
CA ALA A 42 -12.90 -18.08 14.43
C ALA A 42 -14.34 -18.36 14.92
N MET A 43 -15.33 -17.64 14.38
CA MET A 43 -16.74 -17.88 14.66
C MET A 43 -17.18 -19.29 14.24
N LEU A 44 -16.82 -19.73 13.02
CA LEU A 44 -17.16 -21.07 12.54
C LEU A 44 -16.52 -22.16 13.39
N GLN A 45 -15.26 -21.98 13.81
CA GLN A 45 -14.54 -22.92 14.66
C GLN A 45 -15.14 -23.00 16.07
N SER A 46 -15.48 -21.86 16.67
CA SER A 46 -16.17 -21.81 17.96
C SER A 46 -17.51 -22.51 17.89
N PHE A 47 -18.31 -22.18 16.86
CA PHE A 47 -19.62 -22.79 16.67
C PHE A 47 -19.52 -24.30 16.44
N HIS A 48 -18.50 -24.75 15.69
CA HIS A 48 -18.23 -26.18 15.50
C HIS A 48 -17.92 -26.86 16.84
N ALA A 49 -17.03 -26.31 17.65
CA ALA A 49 -16.67 -26.86 18.96
C ALA A 49 -17.88 -26.94 19.91
N ASP A 50 -18.68 -25.87 19.99
CA ASP A 50 -19.90 -25.84 20.81
C ASP A 50 -20.91 -26.90 20.34
N TYR A 51 -21.03 -27.07 19.03
CA TYR A 51 -21.94 -28.03 18.43
C TYR A 51 -21.53 -29.48 18.72
N LEU A 52 -20.22 -29.79 18.66
CA LEU A 52 -19.67 -31.10 19.05
C LEU A 52 -19.92 -31.40 20.53
N GLN A 53 -19.72 -30.43 21.42
CA GLN A 53 -19.96 -30.61 22.86
C GLN A 53 -21.44 -30.91 23.15
N ARG A 54 -22.37 -30.21 22.48
CA ARG A 54 -23.81 -30.48 22.63
C ARG A 54 -24.16 -31.89 22.18
N LEU A 55 -23.57 -32.38 21.08
CA LEU A 55 -23.79 -33.76 20.65
C LEU A 55 -23.33 -34.75 21.71
N GLN A 56 -22.13 -34.55 22.27
CA GLN A 56 -21.59 -35.48 23.28
C GLN A 56 -22.56 -35.64 24.47
N GLY A 57 -23.18 -34.54 24.91
CA GLY A 57 -24.21 -34.58 25.95
C GLY A 57 -25.53 -35.25 25.51
N GLN A 58 -25.91 -35.14 24.23
CA GLN A 58 -27.10 -35.81 23.69
C GLN A 58 -26.88 -37.32 23.46
N LEU A 59 -25.69 -37.73 23.02
CA LEU A 59 -25.33 -39.14 22.88
C LEU A 59 -25.43 -39.89 24.21
N GLN A 60 -25.04 -39.26 25.33
CA GLN A 60 -25.19 -39.84 26.67
C GLN A 60 -26.66 -40.06 27.08
N ARG A 61 -27.61 -39.33 26.48
CA ARG A 61 -29.06 -39.45 26.75
C ARG A 61 -29.77 -40.36 25.74
N GLY A 62 -29.06 -40.84 24.72
CA GLY A 62 -29.62 -41.61 23.60
C GLY A 62 -30.16 -40.69 22.49
N LEU A 63 -29.67 -40.90 21.27
CA LEU A 63 -30.12 -40.20 20.05
C LEU A 63 -30.77 -41.20 19.09
N SER A 64 -31.81 -40.77 18.37
CA SER A 64 -32.35 -41.56 17.27
C SER A 64 -31.38 -41.60 16.09
N PRO A 65 -31.43 -42.65 15.24
CA PRO A 65 -30.59 -42.74 14.04
C PRO A 65 -30.76 -41.53 13.10
N ARG A 66 -31.96 -40.96 13.02
CA ARG A 66 -32.26 -39.79 12.17
C ARG A 66 -31.59 -38.52 12.70
N GLU A 67 -31.61 -38.30 14.01
CA GLU A 67 -30.94 -37.14 14.62
C GLU A 67 -29.42 -37.23 14.43
N TYR A 68 -28.85 -38.43 14.56
CA TYR A 68 -27.44 -38.66 14.30
C TYR A 68 -27.04 -38.39 12.83
N GLN A 69 -27.85 -38.82 11.86
CA GLN A 69 -27.62 -38.52 10.44
C GLN A 69 -27.68 -37.02 10.14
N ASN A 70 -28.68 -36.32 10.68
CA ASN A 70 -28.80 -34.86 10.53
C ASN A 70 -27.58 -34.14 11.08
N TYR A 71 -27.08 -34.60 12.24
CA TYR A 71 -25.87 -34.08 12.84
C TYR A 71 -24.65 -34.25 11.92
N GLN A 72 -24.40 -35.47 11.42
CA GLN A 72 -23.24 -35.73 10.55
C GLN A 72 -23.27 -34.86 9.30
N ALA A 73 -24.45 -34.72 8.68
CA ALA A 73 -24.64 -33.87 7.51
C ALA A 73 -24.34 -32.39 7.80
N PHE A 74 -24.70 -31.90 8.99
CA PHE A 74 -24.43 -30.52 9.38
C PHE A 74 -22.95 -30.28 9.70
N VAL A 75 -22.31 -31.22 10.41
CA VAL A 75 -20.86 -31.16 10.68
C VAL A 75 -20.07 -31.15 9.38
N GLY A 76 -20.40 -32.02 8.42
CA GLY A 76 -19.73 -32.02 7.11
C GLY A 76 -19.87 -30.68 6.37
N LYS A 77 -21.01 -30.00 6.48
CA LYS A 77 -21.19 -28.64 5.93
C LYS A 77 -20.33 -27.61 6.64
N LEU A 78 -20.22 -27.67 7.97
CA LEU A 78 -19.36 -26.78 8.76
C LEU A 78 -17.89 -26.99 8.43
N GLU A 79 -17.42 -28.23 8.36
CA GLU A 79 -16.04 -28.56 8.00
C GLU A 79 -15.70 -28.07 6.60
N THR A 80 -16.62 -28.26 5.64
CA THR A 80 -16.47 -27.73 4.28
C THR A 80 -16.35 -26.20 4.29
N ALA A 81 -17.21 -25.51 5.06
CA ALA A 81 -17.16 -24.05 5.18
C ALA A 81 -15.85 -23.56 5.83
N ILE A 82 -15.40 -24.24 6.90
CA ILE A 82 -14.13 -23.95 7.58
C ILE A 82 -12.94 -24.12 6.62
N SER A 83 -12.90 -25.24 5.87
CA SER A 83 -11.84 -25.49 4.88
C SER A 83 -11.83 -24.41 3.81
N GLY A 84 -12.99 -24.07 3.24
CA GLY A 84 -13.10 -23.00 2.24
C GLY A 84 -12.63 -21.64 2.77
N GLN A 85 -12.94 -21.36 4.03
CA GLN A 85 -12.52 -20.13 4.71
C GLN A 85 -11.00 -20.07 4.93
N GLN A 86 -10.38 -21.20 5.30
CA GLN A 86 -8.93 -21.31 5.44
C GLN A 86 -8.20 -21.12 4.11
N ASP A 87 -8.73 -21.69 3.03
CA ASP A 87 -8.13 -21.55 1.70
C ASP A 87 -8.27 -20.11 1.18
N LEU A 88 -9.40 -19.45 1.43
CA LEU A 88 -9.57 -18.02 1.14
C LEU A 88 -8.54 -17.16 1.89
N GLN A 89 -8.29 -17.44 3.18
CA GLN A 89 -7.26 -16.71 3.94
C GLN A 89 -5.86 -16.88 3.34
N LYS A 90 -5.48 -18.11 2.92
CA LYS A 90 -4.20 -18.35 2.24
C LYS A 90 -4.09 -17.55 0.94
N GLN A 91 -5.16 -17.52 0.14
CA GLN A 91 -5.20 -16.73 -1.09
C GLN A 91 -5.06 -15.23 -0.81
N LEU A 92 -5.75 -14.70 0.20
CA LEU A 92 -5.64 -13.30 0.60
C LEU A 92 -4.23 -12.96 1.09
N GLN A 93 -3.60 -13.83 1.89
CA GLN A 93 -2.22 -13.65 2.33
C GLN A 93 -1.24 -13.59 1.15
N ALA A 94 -1.41 -14.46 0.15
CA ALA A 94 -0.60 -14.41 -1.07
C ALA A 94 -0.81 -13.10 -1.86
N GLN A 95 -2.06 -12.64 -1.98
CA GLN A 95 -2.40 -11.37 -2.63
C GLN A 95 -1.80 -10.17 -1.87
N ILE A 96 -1.86 -10.17 -0.54
CA ILE A 96 -1.24 -9.15 0.31
C ILE A 96 0.28 -9.13 0.09
N GLY A 97 0.92 -10.30 0.01
CA GLY A 97 2.35 -10.41 -0.28
C GLY A 97 2.71 -9.77 -1.63
N ALA A 98 1.99 -10.13 -2.69
CA ALA A 98 2.20 -9.55 -4.02
C ALA A 98 1.93 -8.04 -4.05
N GLN A 99 0.86 -7.58 -3.40
CA GLN A 99 0.49 -6.17 -3.37
C GLN A 99 1.49 -5.34 -2.54
N ARG A 100 2.06 -5.91 -1.47
CA ARG A 100 3.13 -5.27 -0.69
C ARG A 100 4.38 -5.05 -1.53
N LEU A 101 4.78 -6.04 -2.34
CA LEU A 101 5.90 -5.89 -3.28
C LEU A 101 5.62 -4.79 -4.30
N ASN A 102 4.42 -4.77 -4.88
CA ASN A 102 4.02 -3.71 -5.81
C ASN A 102 4.08 -2.31 -5.18
N TRP A 103 3.53 -2.16 -3.96
CA TRP A 103 3.59 -0.90 -3.22
C TRP A 103 5.04 -0.44 -2.96
N GLN A 104 5.92 -1.37 -2.58
CA GLN A 104 7.34 -1.06 -2.38
C GLN A 104 8.03 -0.59 -3.67
N GLU A 105 7.73 -1.20 -4.82
CA GLU A 105 8.27 -0.77 -6.11
C GLU A 105 7.75 0.61 -6.53
N CYS A 106 6.46 0.91 -6.32
CA CYS A 106 5.90 2.25 -6.52
C CYS A 106 6.62 3.28 -5.64
N GLN A 107 6.81 2.97 -4.35
CA GLN A 107 7.48 3.84 -3.40
C GLN A 107 8.95 4.11 -3.79
N LYS A 108 9.70 3.07 -4.22
CA LYS A 108 11.07 3.25 -4.73
C LYS A 108 11.11 4.19 -5.93
N LYS A 109 10.18 4.03 -6.87
CA LYS A 109 10.09 4.86 -8.07
C LYS A 109 9.78 6.32 -7.71
N GLN A 110 8.84 6.55 -6.78
CA GLN A 110 8.53 7.87 -6.25
C GLN A 110 9.76 8.54 -5.64
N LEU A 111 10.47 7.86 -4.72
CA LEU A 111 11.70 8.37 -4.12
C LEU A 111 12.77 8.70 -5.17
N SER A 112 12.90 7.86 -6.21
CA SER A 112 13.85 8.12 -7.29
C SER A 112 13.54 9.43 -8.02
N TYR A 113 12.27 9.74 -8.25
CA TYR A 113 11.88 11.01 -8.88
C TYR A 113 12.07 12.20 -7.94
N GLU A 114 11.73 12.07 -6.65
CA GLU A 114 11.99 13.08 -5.62
C GLU A 114 13.48 13.47 -5.58
N VAL A 115 14.37 12.48 -5.61
CA VAL A 115 15.83 12.72 -5.63
C VAL A 115 16.27 13.45 -6.90
N LEU A 116 15.69 13.11 -8.06
CA LEU A 116 16.01 13.79 -9.33
C LEU A 116 15.56 15.25 -9.33
N VAL A 117 14.34 15.52 -8.85
CA VAL A 117 13.80 16.88 -8.71
C VAL A 117 14.68 17.72 -7.78
N ALA A 118 15.01 17.21 -6.59
CA ALA A 118 15.85 17.92 -5.62
C ALA A 118 17.25 18.26 -6.20
N ARG A 119 17.83 17.36 -7.02
CA ARG A 119 19.10 17.61 -7.71
C ARG A 119 18.97 18.70 -8.77
N GLN A 120 17.88 18.69 -9.55
CA GLN A 120 17.63 19.69 -10.57
C GLN A 120 17.42 21.07 -9.95
N GLU A 121 16.59 21.17 -8.90
CA GLU A 121 16.35 22.43 -8.17
C GLU A 121 17.66 22.99 -7.62
N LYS A 122 18.51 22.15 -7.05
CA LYS A 122 19.83 22.56 -6.56
C LYS A 122 20.73 23.09 -7.67
N ALA A 123 20.73 22.44 -8.84
CA ALA A 123 21.51 22.89 -10.00
C ALA A 123 20.99 24.23 -10.55
N GLU A 124 19.67 24.39 -10.65
CA GLU A 124 19.01 25.63 -11.08
C GLU A 124 19.34 26.78 -10.13
N GLN A 125 19.25 26.56 -8.81
CA GLN A 125 19.63 27.55 -7.80
C GLN A 125 21.09 27.96 -7.91
N GLN A 126 22.02 27.02 -8.11
CA GLN A 126 23.43 27.33 -8.28
C GLN A 126 23.70 28.16 -9.54
N HIS A 127 23.05 27.81 -10.64
CA HIS A 127 23.17 28.54 -11.89
C HIS A 127 22.59 29.96 -11.78
N GLN A 128 21.44 30.10 -11.12
CA GLN A 128 20.81 31.40 -10.87
C GLN A 128 21.69 32.31 -10.00
N ARG A 129 22.22 31.78 -8.89
CA ARG A 129 23.19 32.50 -8.04
C ARG A 129 24.42 32.98 -8.80
N LYS A 130 24.97 32.14 -9.68
CA LYS A 130 26.12 32.52 -10.53
C LYS A 130 25.78 33.68 -11.47
N LYS A 131 24.59 33.66 -12.08
CA LYS A 131 24.12 34.75 -12.95
C LYS A 131 23.92 36.05 -12.18
N GLU A 132 23.28 35.99 -11.02
CA GLU A 132 23.06 37.15 -10.15
C GLU A 132 24.39 37.76 -9.70
N GLN A 133 25.35 36.94 -9.29
CA GLN A 133 26.70 37.41 -8.94
C GLN A 133 27.37 38.13 -10.10
N GLN A 134 27.34 37.56 -11.32
CA GLN A 134 27.93 38.19 -12.50
C GLN A 134 27.30 39.55 -12.82
N GLN A 135 25.97 39.67 -12.69
CA GLN A 135 25.26 40.92 -12.92
C GLN A 135 25.61 42.00 -11.88
N LEU A 136 25.73 41.60 -10.62
CA LEU A 136 26.17 42.49 -9.53
C LEU A 136 27.60 42.99 -9.75
N ASP A 137 28.52 42.08 -10.09
CA ASP A 137 29.92 42.41 -10.36
C ASP A 137 30.05 43.38 -11.56
N GLU A 138 29.27 43.17 -12.61
CA GLU A 138 29.27 44.04 -13.79
C GLU A 138 28.71 45.44 -13.45
N PHE A 139 27.67 45.52 -12.63
CA PHE A 139 27.13 46.80 -12.15
C PHE A 139 28.15 47.54 -11.26
N ALA A 140 28.80 46.84 -10.33
CA ALA A 140 29.83 47.41 -9.48
C ALA A 140 31.03 47.92 -10.29
N ALA A 141 31.48 47.15 -11.28
CA ALA A 141 32.57 47.55 -12.19
C ALA A 141 32.21 48.80 -13.01
N ARG A 142 30.98 48.89 -13.54
CA ARG A 142 30.50 50.09 -14.24
C ARG A 142 30.47 51.31 -13.33
N ALA A 143 29.94 51.18 -12.11
CA ALA A 143 29.88 52.26 -11.14
C ALA A 143 31.28 52.75 -10.74
N ALA A 144 32.24 51.84 -10.53
CA ALA A 144 33.62 52.18 -10.22
C ALA A 144 34.29 52.98 -11.34
N ARG A 145 34.12 52.57 -12.61
CA ARG A 145 34.68 53.28 -13.78
C ARG A 145 34.16 54.72 -13.90
N LEU A 146 32.86 54.93 -13.64
CA LEU A 146 32.28 56.28 -13.67
C LEU A 146 32.85 57.17 -12.57
N ARG A 147 33.14 56.60 -11.39
CA ARG A 147 33.69 57.33 -10.24
C ARG A 147 35.15 57.72 -10.41
N THR A 148 35.94 56.93 -11.14
CA THR A 148 37.35 57.21 -11.45
C THR A 148 37.54 58.18 -12.63
N ALA A 149 36.47 58.42 -13.40
CA ALA A 149 36.50 59.29 -14.57
C ALA A 149 35.99 60.73 -14.29
N SER A 150 35.60 61.01 -13.04
CA SER A 150 35.28 62.35 -12.52
C SER A 150 36.41 62.86 -11.65
#